data_AF-A0A136KWS6-F1
#
_entry.id   AF-A0A136KWS6-F1
#
_cell.length_a   1.000
_cell.length_b   1.000
_cell.length_c   1.000
_cell.angle_alpha   90.00
_cell.angle_beta   90.00
_cell.angle_gamma   90.00
#
_symmetry.space_group_name_H-M   'P 1'
#
loop_
_entity.id
_entity.type
_entity.pdbx_description
1 polymer ?
#
loop_
_entity_poly.entity_id
_entity_poly.type
_entity_poly.pdbx_seq_one_letter_code
_entity_poly.pdbx_strand_id
1 'polypeptide(L)'
;MLLGYILAISFHALFNTMVSAGTFLVAAIIYGFVGFGFIFYIIKRGLNIQKEWVAQTLGEAERITQEETKVIRYIETVDKVLQPIQQRFGIKKTQMMRALMFKQAEIGIKKKILESDTSEARKKETQKIIDTLLIEMEELRNKIGWNCMLLYRQVYSERALEVFSLLNARIAAAGPSQKGGGLWSTLADRMKQSTRQEENQL
;
A
#
# COMPACT_ATOMS: atom_id res chain seq x y z
N MET A 1 2.43 22.63 -5.35
CA MET A 1 2.85 22.17 -6.70
C MET A 1 3.52 23.27 -7.52
N LEU A 2 2.93 24.47 -7.63
CA LEU A 2 3.49 25.60 -8.39
C LEU A 2 4.92 26.00 -7.99
N LEU A 3 5.22 26.08 -6.70
CA LEU A 3 6.55 26.45 -6.21
C LEU A 3 7.65 25.47 -6.68
N GLY A 4 7.33 24.17 -6.73
CA GLY A 4 8.25 23.14 -7.20
C GLY A 4 8.54 23.25 -8.70
N TYR A 5 7.51 23.59 -9.50
CA TYR A 5 7.69 23.84 -10.93
C TYR A 5 8.51 25.10 -11.20
N ILE A 6 8.26 26.18 -10.46
CA ILE A 6 9.04 27.43 -10.56
C ILE A 6 10.51 27.17 -10.23
N LEU A 7 10.79 26.43 -9.14
CA LEU A 7 12.15 26.03 -8.76
C LEU A 7 12.81 25.17 -9.85
N ALA A 8 12.10 24.17 -10.39
CA ALA A 8 12.64 23.31 -11.45
C ALA A 8 12.96 24.09 -12.72
N ILE A 9 12.05 24.96 -13.18
CA ILE A 9 12.25 25.82 -14.35
C ILE A 9 13.47 26.72 -14.15
N SER A 10 13.59 27.35 -12.98
CA SER A 10 14.72 28.22 -12.66
C SER A 10 16.04 27.45 -12.67
N PHE A 11 16.06 26.24 -12.11
CA PHE A 11 17.23 25.37 -12.06
C PHE A 11 17.68 24.94 -13.46
N HIS A 12 16.72 24.58 -14.32
CA HIS A 12 16.98 24.21 -15.71
C HIS A 12 17.45 25.39 -16.55
N ALA A 13 16.86 26.57 -16.38
CA ALA A 13 17.28 27.78 -17.09
C ALA A 13 18.74 28.14 -16.76
N LEU A 14 19.10 28.16 -15.47
CA LEU A 14 20.47 28.41 -15.02
C LEU A 14 21.47 27.38 -15.57
N PHE A 15 21.13 26.09 -15.52
CA PHE A 15 21.97 25.03 -16.08
C PHE A 15 22.17 25.21 -17.59
N ASN A 16 21.09 25.50 -18.32
CA ASN A 16 21.15 25.65 -19.77
C ASN A 16 22.02 26.84 -20.19
N THR A 17 21.93 27.97 -19.47
CA THR A 17 22.81 29.13 -19.69
C THR A 17 24.28 28.79 -19.45
N MET A 18 24.60 28.04 -18.40
CA MET A 18 25.98 27.63 -18.10
C MET A 18 26.57 26.71 -19.18
N VAL A 19 25.75 25.80 -19.74
CA VAL A 19 26.17 24.86 -20.77
C VAL A 19 26.24 25.54 -22.15
N SER A 20 25.25 26.36 -22.52
CA SER A 20 25.18 27.01 -23.84
C SER A 20 26.28 28.05 -24.06
N ALA A 21 26.74 28.70 -23.00
CA ALA A 21 27.82 29.68 -23.07
C ALA A 21 29.22 29.05 -23.18
N GLY A 22 29.33 27.72 -23.10
CA GLY A 22 30.59 26.95 -23.24
C GLY A 22 31.66 27.24 -22.18
N THR A 23 31.41 28.13 -21.23
CA THR A 23 32.47 28.76 -20.44
C THR A 23 32.78 28.05 -19.13
N PHE A 24 31.93 27.13 -18.65
CA PHE A 24 32.14 26.45 -17.36
C PHE A 24 31.59 25.02 -17.30
N LEU A 25 32.03 24.13 -18.20
CA LEU A 25 31.55 22.75 -18.25
C LEU A 25 31.71 22.00 -16.91
N VAL A 26 32.83 22.19 -16.23
CA VAL A 26 33.10 21.60 -14.91
C VAL A 26 32.13 22.14 -13.84
N ALA A 27 31.84 23.44 -13.85
CA ALA A 27 30.88 24.03 -12.90
C ALA A 27 29.45 23.55 -13.19
N ALA A 28 29.08 23.39 -14.46
CA ALA A 28 27.78 22.83 -14.85
C ALA A 28 27.64 21.38 -14.38
N ILE A 29 28.69 20.57 -14.47
CA ILE A 29 28.71 19.19 -13.95
C ILE A 29 28.51 19.18 -12.42
N ILE A 30 29.28 20.00 -11.68
CA ILE A 30 29.13 20.12 -10.22
C ILE A 30 27.71 20.56 -9.87
N TYR A 31 27.18 21.57 -10.56
CA TYR A 31 25.82 22.08 -10.34
C TYR A 31 24.76 21.00 -10.61
N GLY A 32 24.94 20.19 -11.65
CA GLY A 32 24.10 19.03 -11.95
C GLY A 32 24.08 18.01 -10.81
N PHE A 33 25.26 17.65 -10.27
CA PHE A 33 25.36 16.73 -9.14
C PHE A 33 24.75 17.28 -7.85
N VAL A 34 24.95 18.57 -7.57
CA VAL A 34 24.32 19.24 -6.41
C VAL A 34 22.80 19.23 -6.54
N GLY A 35 22.27 19.57 -7.72
CA GLY A 35 20.83 19.52 -8.00
C GLY A 35 20.27 18.10 -7.85
N PHE A 36 20.95 17.10 -8.41
CA PHE A 36 20.58 15.70 -8.24
C PHE A 36 20.56 15.28 -6.77
N GLY A 37 21.62 15.57 -6.02
CA GLY A 37 21.71 15.25 -4.60
C GLY A 37 20.61 15.92 -3.77
N PHE A 38 20.27 17.17 -4.10
CA PHE A 38 19.18 17.90 -3.45
C PHE A 38 17.80 17.27 -3.74
N ILE A 39 17.49 16.97 -5.00
CA ILE A 39 16.24 16.30 -5.38
C ILE A 39 16.13 14.93 -4.69
N PHE A 40 17.21 14.15 -4.73
CA PHE A 40 17.29 12.85 -4.06
C PHE A 40 17.01 12.97 -2.55
N TYR A 41 17.63 13.94 -1.88
CA TYR A 41 17.43 14.19 -0.46
C TYR A 41 15.96 14.53 -0.15
N ILE A 42 15.33 15.41 -0.91
CA ILE A 42 13.93 15.80 -0.73
C ILE A 42 12.98 14.61 -0.92
N ILE A 43 13.19 13.80 -1.98
CA ILE A 43 12.39 12.58 -2.23
C ILE A 43 12.54 11.61 -1.05
N LYS A 44 13.77 11.35 -0.60
CA LYS A 44 14.05 10.43 0.51
C LYS A 44 13.41 10.91 1.81
N ARG A 45 13.50 12.21 2.10
CA ARG A 45 12.86 12.82 3.28
C ARG A 45 11.34 12.69 3.21
N GLY A 46 10.72 13.02 2.07
CA GLY A 46 9.28 12.89 1.88
C GLY A 46 8.78 11.46 2.02
N LEU A 47 9.55 10.47 1.54
CA LEU A 47 9.25 9.06 1.72
C LEU A 47 9.32 8.62 3.19
N ASN A 48 10.34 9.08 3.92
CA ASN A 48 10.48 8.75 5.34
C ASN A 48 9.34 9.32 6.18
N ILE A 49 8.90 10.54 5.90
CA ILE A 49 7.73 11.15 6.57
C ILE A 49 6.48 10.31 6.34
N GLN A 50 6.24 9.86 5.11
CA GLN A 50 5.09 8.99 4.81
C GLN A 50 5.17 7.66 5.54
N LYS A 51 6.36 7.02 5.58
CA LYS A 51 6.56 5.77 6.33
C LYS A 51 6.26 5.94 7.81
N GLU A 52 6.77 7.01 8.42
CA GLU A 52 6.57 7.29 9.84
C GLU A 52 5.09 7.54 10.16
N TRP A 53 4.41 8.33 9.33
CA TRP A 53 2.98 8.57 9.47
C TRP A 53 2.14 7.28 9.34
N VAL A 54 2.47 6.42 8.38
CA VAL A 54 1.84 5.09 8.25
C VAL A 54 2.08 4.26 9.50
N ALA A 55 3.33 4.21 10.01
CA ALA A 55 3.65 3.45 11.21
C ALA A 55 2.89 3.95 12.44
N GLN A 56 2.77 5.27 12.63
CA GLN A 56 1.98 5.87 13.71
C GLN A 56 0.49 5.52 13.59
N THR A 57 -0.08 5.67 12.40
CA THR A 57 -1.50 5.34 12.13
C THR A 57 -1.80 3.87 12.41
N LEU A 58 -0.88 2.97 12.07
CA LEU A 58 -0.98 1.55 12.36
C LEU A 58 -0.82 1.22 13.85
N GLY A 59 0.11 1.88 14.54
CA GLY A 59 0.32 1.71 15.98
C GLY A 59 -0.87 2.19 16.83
N GLU A 60 -1.51 3.29 16.43
CA GLU A 60 -2.77 3.75 17.04
C GLU A 60 -3.88 2.71 16.87
N ALA A 61 -4.02 2.14 15.67
CA ALA A 61 -5.00 1.10 15.41
C ALA A 61 -4.77 -0.13 16.30
N GLU A 62 -3.52 -0.58 16.47
CA GLU A 62 -3.19 -1.72 17.33
C GLU A 62 -3.60 -1.48 18.79
N ARG A 63 -3.27 -0.31 19.37
CA ARG A 63 -3.58 0.03 20.78
C ARG A 63 -5.08 0.06 21.05
N ILE A 64 -5.86 0.50 20.07
CA ILE A 64 -7.31 0.68 20.19
C ILE A 64 -8.08 -0.62 19.98
N THR A 65 -7.52 -1.63 19.30
CA THR A 65 -8.18 -2.94 19.09
C THR A 65 -8.42 -3.78 20.35
N GLN A 66 -7.95 -3.35 21.51
CA GLN A 66 -8.32 -3.94 22.80
C GLN A 66 -9.75 -3.58 23.24
N GLU A 67 -10.36 -2.53 22.67
CA GLU A 67 -11.71 -2.03 22.98
C GLU A 67 -12.68 -2.39 21.83
N GLU A 68 -13.88 -2.90 22.13
CA GLU A 68 -14.75 -3.76 21.31
C GLU A 68 -15.39 -3.21 20.00
N THR A 69 -14.77 -2.28 19.26
CA THR A 69 -15.28 -1.86 17.93
C THR A 69 -14.36 -2.33 16.80
N LYS A 70 -14.35 -3.65 16.54
CA LYS A 70 -13.19 -4.34 15.93
C LYS A 70 -13.11 -4.35 14.39
N VAL A 71 -14.21 -4.26 13.66
CA VAL A 71 -14.19 -4.42 12.17
C VAL A 71 -14.28 -3.09 11.42
N ILE A 72 -15.19 -2.20 11.82
CA ILE A 72 -15.41 -0.91 11.13
C ILE A 72 -14.14 -0.05 11.22
N ARG A 73 -13.52 0.00 12.40
CA ARG A 73 -12.29 0.77 12.64
C ARG A 73 -11.09 0.23 11.86
N TYR A 74 -11.07 -1.06 11.54
CA TYR A 74 -10.05 -1.65 10.66
C TYR A 74 -10.19 -1.12 9.23
N ILE A 75 -11.41 -1.06 8.69
CA ILE A 75 -11.66 -0.51 7.35
C ILE A 75 -11.25 0.96 7.31
N GLU A 76 -11.64 1.74 8.32
CA GLU A 76 -11.22 3.15 8.47
C GLU A 76 -9.70 3.32 8.54
N THR A 77 -9.00 2.39 9.21
CA THR A 77 -7.53 2.41 9.30
C THR A 77 -6.91 2.14 7.92
N VAL A 78 -7.42 1.16 7.18
CA VAL A 78 -6.95 0.89 5.81
C VAL A 78 -7.21 2.09 4.90
N ASP A 79 -8.38 2.74 5.01
CA ASP A 79 -8.72 3.96 4.27
C ASP A 79 -7.73 5.08 4.53
N LYS A 80 -7.45 5.34 5.81
CA LYS A 80 -6.47 6.34 6.24
C LYS A 80 -5.11 6.00 5.66
N VAL A 81 -4.60 4.80 5.92
CA VAL A 81 -3.27 4.35 5.47
C VAL A 81 -3.13 4.46 3.94
N LEU A 82 -4.19 4.22 3.18
CA LEU A 82 -4.20 4.32 1.72
C LEU A 82 -4.44 5.73 1.16
N GLN A 83 -4.66 6.76 1.98
CA GLN A 83 -4.86 8.13 1.49
C GLN A 83 -3.74 8.64 0.57
N PRO A 84 -2.44 8.41 0.83
CA PRO A 84 -1.38 8.84 -0.09
C PRO A 84 -1.51 8.20 -1.48
N ILE A 85 -1.98 6.95 -1.55
CA ILE A 85 -2.26 6.26 -2.80
C ILE A 85 -3.47 6.91 -3.49
N GLN A 86 -4.54 7.21 -2.75
CA GLN A 86 -5.72 7.86 -3.30
C GLN A 86 -5.43 9.25 -3.86
N GLN A 87 -4.67 10.07 -3.13
CA GLN A 87 -4.29 11.41 -3.57
C GLN A 87 -3.45 11.38 -4.86
N ARG A 88 -2.59 10.36 -5.01
CA ARG A 88 -1.65 10.29 -6.13
C ARG A 88 -2.16 9.52 -7.35
N PHE A 89 -3.00 8.52 -7.11
CA PHE A 89 -3.38 7.53 -8.13
C PHE A 89 -4.89 7.37 -8.29
N GLY A 90 -5.69 8.07 -7.48
CA GLY A 90 -7.14 8.05 -7.53
C GLY A 90 -7.77 6.83 -6.83
N ILE A 91 -9.09 6.88 -6.73
CA ILE A 91 -9.91 5.91 -6.00
C ILE A 91 -9.79 4.50 -6.59
N LYS A 92 -9.80 4.35 -7.91
CA LYS A 92 -9.71 3.03 -8.57
C LYS A 92 -8.46 2.24 -8.17
N LYS A 93 -7.28 2.88 -8.21
CA LYS A 93 -6.03 2.20 -7.78
C LYS A 93 -6.00 1.96 -6.28
N THR A 94 -6.65 2.82 -5.49
CA THR A 94 -6.79 2.67 -4.04
C THR A 94 -7.63 1.44 -3.68
N GLN A 95 -8.76 1.24 -4.35
CA GLN A 95 -9.60 0.05 -4.17
C GLN A 95 -8.86 -1.24 -4.54
N MET A 96 -8.11 -1.24 -5.65
CA MET A 96 -7.27 -2.38 -6.02
C MET A 96 -6.16 -2.65 -4.99
N MET A 97 -5.54 -1.60 -4.44
CA MET A 97 -4.52 -1.73 -3.40
C MET A 97 -5.10 -2.28 -2.10
N ARG A 98 -6.30 -1.83 -1.71
CA ARG A 98 -7.04 -2.41 -0.59
C ARG A 98 -7.29 -3.90 -0.79
N ALA A 99 -7.79 -4.28 -1.96
CA ALA A 99 -8.02 -5.69 -2.29
C ALA A 99 -6.72 -6.51 -2.22
N LEU A 100 -5.61 -5.95 -2.70
CA LEU A 100 -4.28 -6.56 -2.61
C LEU A 100 -3.88 -6.80 -1.15
N MET A 101 -3.98 -5.77 -0.30
CA MET A 101 -3.64 -5.86 1.13
C MET A 101 -4.46 -6.93 1.86
N PHE A 102 -5.75 -7.02 1.55
CA PHE A 102 -6.63 -8.04 2.11
C PHE A 102 -6.23 -9.46 1.69
N LYS A 103 -5.96 -9.69 0.41
CA LYS A 103 -5.47 -10.99 -0.06
C LYS A 103 -4.14 -11.36 0.58
N GLN A 104 -3.22 -10.41 0.75
CA GLN A 104 -1.95 -10.63 1.43
C GLN A 104 -2.15 -11.08 2.89
N ALA A 105 -3.07 -10.44 3.61
CA ALA A 105 -3.39 -10.84 4.97
C ALA A 105 -4.07 -12.22 5.05
N GLU A 106 -5.00 -12.51 4.13
CA GLU A 106 -5.65 -13.82 4.05
C GLU A 106 -4.64 -14.94 3.80
N ILE A 107 -3.69 -14.73 2.87
CA ILE A 107 -2.57 -15.65 2.63
C ILE A 107 -1.77 -15.87 3.91
N GLY A 108 -1.44 -14.78 4.64
CA GLY A 108 -0.70 -14.88 5.90
C GLY A 108 -1.41 -15.74 6.95
N ILE A 109 -2.71 -15.57 7.12
CA ILE A 109 -3.53 -16.38 8.03
C ILE A 109 -3.57 -17.85 7.57
N LYS A 110 -3.79 -18.09 6.27
CA LYS A 110 -3.87 -19.44 5.70
C LYS A 110 -2.54 -20.19 5.82
N LYS A 111 -1.40 -19.51 5.64
CA LYS A 111 -0.06 -20.08 5.89
C LYS A 111 0.11 -20.52 7.33
N LYS A 112 -0.30 -19.68 8.29
CA LYS A 112 -0.25 -20.03 9.73
C LYS A 112 -1.14 -21.24 10.05
N ILE A 113 -2.33 -21.31 9.46
CA ILE A 113 -3.22 -22.48 9.60
C ILE A 113 -2.54 -23.73 9.03
N LEU A 114 -2.00 -23.63 7.81
CA LEU A 114 -1.28 -24.72 7.13
C LEU A 114 -0.13 -25.28 7.98
N GLU A 115 0.66 -24.41 8.60
CA GLU A 115 1.76 -24.77 9.49
C GLU A 115 1.30 -25.48 10.76
N SER A 116 0.12 -25.12 11.27
CA SER A 116 -0.43 -25.65 12.53
C SER A 116 -1.35 -26.87 12.38
N ASP A 117 -1.81 -27.18 11.17
CA ASP A 117 -2.75 -28.29 10.94
C ASP A 117 -2.02 -29.64 10.98
N THR A 118 -2.65 -30.65 11.57
CA THR A 118 -2.12 -32.02 11.65
C THR A 118 -2.66 -32.95 10.56
N SER A 119 -3.72 -32.54 9.85
CA SER A 119 -4.34 -33.35 8.79
C SER A 119 -3.77 -33.00 7.42
N GLU A 120 -3.13 -33.97 6.76
CA GLU A 120 -2.59 -33.81 5.41
C GLU A 120 -3.66 -33.47 4.36
N ALA A 121 -4.88 -33.98 4.53
CA ALA A 121 -6.00 -33.63 3.65
C ALA A 121 -6.36 -32.14 3.74
N ARG A 122 -6.46 -31.59 4.95
CA ARG A 122 -6.76 -30.16 5.18
C ARG A 122 -5.59 -29.26 4.82
N LYS A 123 -4.34 -29.72 4.99
CA LYS A 123 -3.16 -29.01 4.48
C LYS A 123 -3.21 -28.86 2.97
N LYS A 124 -3.52 -29.93 2.24
CA LYS A 124 -3.65 -29.90 0.78
C LYS A 124 -4.75 -28.95 0.31
N GLU A 125 -5.89 -28.92 1.00
CA GLU A 125 -6.97 -27.98 0.71
C GLU A 125 -6.55 -26.52 0.98
N THR A 126 -5.93 -26.27 2.14
CA THR A 126 -5.43 -24.94 2.51
C THR A 126 -4.38 -24.44 1.53
N GLN A 127 -3.48 -25.32 1.07
CA GLN A 127 -2.48 -24.98 0.06
C GLN A 127 -3.12 -24.57 -1.27
N LYS A 128 -4.14 -25.28 -1.75
CA LYS A 128 -4.86 -24.90 -2.97
C LYS A 128 -5.49 -23.51 -2.86
N ILE A 129 -6.02 -23.16 -1.68
CA ILE A 129 -6.57 -21.83 -1.43
C ILE A 129 -5.47 -20.77 -1.50
N ILE A 130 -4.32 -21.03 -0.87
CA ILE A 130 -3.14 -20.14 -0.93
C ILE A 130 -2.69 -19.94 -2.38
N ASP A 131 -2.57 -21.01 -3.16
CA ASP A 131 -2.14 -20.94 -4.56
C ASP A 131 -3.10 -20.09 -5.40
N THR A 132 -4.42 -20.26 -5.19
CA THR A 132 -5.45 -19.45 -5.85
C THR A 132 -5.30 -17.97 -5.49
N LEU A 133 -5.14 -17.66 -4.20
CA LEU A 133 -4.98 -16.28 -3.72
C LEU A 133 -3.70 -15.63 -4.26
N LEU A 134 -2.63 -16.39 -4.44
CA LEU A 134 -1.37 -15.90 -5.04
C LEU A 134 -1.57 -15.49 -6.50
N ILE A 135 -2.33 -16.27 -7.28
CA ILE A 135 -2.67 -15.94 -8.68
C ILE A 135 -3.50 -14.65 -8.73
N GLU A 136 -4.57 -14.57 -7.95
CA GLU A 136 -5.43 -13.38 -7.90
C GLU A 136 -4.68 -12.12 -7.43
N MET A 137 -3.72 -12.30 -6.50
CA MET A 137 -2.84 -11.22 -6.06
C MET A 137 -1.93 -10.74 -7.20
N GLU A 138 -1.40 -11.64 -8.01
CA GLU A 138 -0.56 -11.29 -9.14
C GLU A 138 -1.35 -10.55 -10.24
N GLU A 139 -2.58 -10.98 -10.52
CA GLU A 139 -3.48 -10.22 -11.40
C GLU A 139 -3.74 -8.80 -10.91
N LEU A 140 -3.95 -8.63 -9.60
CA LEU A 140 -4.13 -7.31 -9.00
C LEU A 140 -2.86 -6.46 -9.13
N ARG A 141 -1.67 -7.02 -8.89
CA ARG A 141 -0.39 -6.31 -9.07
C ARG A 141 -0.23 -5.80 -10.50
N ASN A 142 -0.57 -6.64 -11.48
CA ASN A 142 -0.53 -6.29 -12.89
C ASN A 142 -1.51 -5.14 -13.22
N LYS A 143 -2.74 -5.20 -12.72
CA LYS A 143 -3.77 -4.15 -12.91
C LYS A 143 -3.42 -2.83 -12.20
N ILE A 144 -2.81 -2.90 -11.01
CA ILE A 144 -2.34 -1.74 -10.25
C ILE A 144 -1.21 -1.05 -11.00
N GLY A 145 -0.29 -1.82 -11.57
CA GLY A 145 0.84 -1.34 -12.35
C GLY A 145 2.04 -0.90 -11.51
N TRP A 146 3.21 -0.93 -12.15
CA TRP A 146 4.52 -0.75 -11.51
C TRP A 146 4.64 0.52 -10.66
N ASN A 147 4.22 1.69 -11.15
CA ASN A 147 4.44 2.96 -10.46
C ASN A 147 3.73 3.02 -9.10
N CYS A 148 2.49 2.53 -9.03
CA CYS A 148 1.73 2.48 -7.79
C CYS A 148 2.31 1.40 -6.85
N MET A 149 2.69 0.24 -7.39
CA MET A 149 3.33 -0.84 -6.63
C MET A 149 4.70 -0.43 -6.04
N LEU A 150 5.48 0.39 -6.74
CA LEU A 150 6.76 0.90 -6.25
C LEU A 150 6.55 1.80 -5.03
N LEU A 151 5.60 2.74 -5.12
CA LEU A 151 5.25 3.57 -3.95
C LEU A 151 4.72 2.70 -2.82
N TYR A 152 3.86 1.73 -3.14
CA TYR A 152 3.31 0.83 -2.14
C TYR A 152 4.42 0.09 -1.39
N ARG A 153 5.34 -0.56 -2.09
CA ARG A 153 6.47 -1.28 -1.48
C ARG A 153 7.37 -0.36 -0.66
N GLN A 154 7.56 0.88 -1.11
CA GLN A 154 8.40 1.85 -0.42
C GLN A 154 7.73 2.37 0.86
N VAL A 155 6.43 2.61 0.87
CA VAL A 155 5.71 3.21 2.00
C VAL A 155 5.20 2.13 2.97
N TYR A 156 4.66 1.04 2.45
CA TYR A 156 4.01 -0.04 3.19
C TYR A 156 4.91 -1.27 3.10
N SER A 157 5.97 -1.27 3.92
CA SER A 157 6.93 -2.39 4.03
C SER A 157 6.31 -3.67 4.63
N GLU A 158 7.06 -4.78 4.65
CA GLU A 158 6.66 -6.06 5.26
C GLU A 158 6.09 -5.91 6.68
N ARG A 159 6.66 -5.01 7.49
CA ARG A 159 6.15 -4.73 8.85
C ARG A 159 4.70 -4.20 8.87
N ALA A 160 4.29 -3.44 7.86
CA ALA A 160 2.89 -2.99 7.76
C ALA A 160 1.97 -4.18 7.45
N LEU A 161 2.41 -5.09 6.58
CA LEU A 161 1.69 -6.32 6.27
C LEU A 161 1.56 -7.24 7.49
N GLU A 162 2.61 -7.32 8.31
CA GLU A 162 2.58 -8.06 9.59
C GLU A 162 1.55 -7.45 10.55
N VAL A 163 1.53 -6.12 10.69
CA VAL A 163 0.54 -5.43 11.54
C VAL A 163 -0.88 -5.68 11.02
N PHE A 164 -1.11 -5.60 9.71
CA PHE A 164 -2.41 -5.94 9.12
C PHE A 164 -2.78 -7.42 9.30
N SER A 165 -1.82 -8.32 9.16
CA SER A 165 -2.03 -9.75 9.43
C SER A 165 -2.42 -10.01 10.89
N LEU A 166 -1.74 -9.35 11.83
CA LEU A 166 -2.01 -9.42 13.26
C LEU A 166 -3.39 -8.84 13.60
N LEU A 167 -3.73 -7.67 13.05
CA LEU A 167 -5.05 -7.06 13.16
C LEU A 167 -6.13 -8.01 12.63
N ASN A 168 -5.94 -8.59 11.45
CA ASN A 168 -6.90 -9.53 10.87
C ASN A 168 -7.03 -10.81 11.69
N ALA A 169 -5.93 -11.34 12.24
CA ALA A 169 -5.97 -12.49 13.14
C ALA A 169 -6.73 -12.17 14.44
N ARG A 170 -6.53 -10.98 15.02
CA ARG A 170 -7.27 -10.52 16.21
C ARG A 170 -8.75 -10.28 15.94
N ILE A 171 -9.09 -9.73 14.77
CA ILE A 171 -10.47 -9.55 14.32
C ILE A 171 -11.15 -10.90 14.09
N ALA A 172 -10.48 -11.84 13.43
CA ALA A 172 -10.97 -13.19 13.22
C ALA A 172 -11.17 -13.94 14.54
N ALA A 173 -10.28 -13.72 15.52
CA ALA A 173 -10.39 -14.29 16.86
C ALA A 173 -11.51 -13.64 17.71
N ALA A 174 -11.91 -12.41 17.37
CA ALA A 174 -12.91 -11.65 18.11
C ALA A 174 -14.32 -11.67 17.48
N GLY A 175 -14.49 -12.24 16.30
CA GLY A 175 -15.79 -12.46 15.66
C GLY A 175 -16.49 -13.74 16.15
N PRO A 176 -17.83 -13.83 16.08
CA PRO A 176 -18.55 -15.01 16.53
C PRO A 176 -18.18 -16.24 15.68
N SER A 177 -17.89 -17.33 16.37
CA SER A 177 -17.48 -18.67 15.92
C SER A 177 -17.81 -19.08 14.48
N GLN A 178 -16.78 -19.57 13.79
CA GLN A 178 -16.78 -20.67 12.81
C GLN A 178 -18.10 -21.01 12.07
N LYS A 179 -18.15 -20.66 10.78
CA LYS A 179 -18.44 -21.58 9.66
C LYS A 179 -18.19 -20.84 8.33
N GLY A 180 -17.33 -21.42 7.50
CA GLY A 180 -16.97 -21.04 6.13
C GLY A 180 -17.41 -19.67 5.61
N GLY A 181 -16.51 -18.69 5.61
CA GLY A 181 -16.57 -17.57 4.66
C GLY A 181 -17.23 -16.26 5.09
N GLY A 182 -17.84 -16.14 6.27
CA GLY A 182 -18.72 -15.01 6.60
C GLY A 182 -18.12 -13.58 6.54
N LEU A 183 -16.94 -13.33 7.11
CA LEU A 183 -16.41 -11.94 7.20
C LEU A 183 -15.75 -11.47 5.89
N TRP A 184 -14.98 -12.37 5.27
CA TRP A 184 -14.20 -12.09 4.07
C TRP A 184 -15.08 -12.01 2.81
N SER A 185 -16.13 -12.84 2.73
CA SER A 185 -17.15 -12.71 1.68
C SER A 185 -17.90 -11.38 1.80
N THR A 186 -18.30 -10.99 3.01
CA THR A 186 -18.99 -9.71 3.25
C THR A 186 -18.13 -8.50 2.87
N LEU A 187 -16.82 -8.54 3.17
CA LEU A 187 -15.89 -7.50 2.76
C LEU A 187 -15.65 -7.49 1.25
N ALA A 188 -15.49 -8.66 0.63
CA ALA A 188 -15.38 -8.79 -0.82
C ALA A 188 -16.65 -8.31 -1.55
N ASP A 189 -17.82 -8.58 -0.99
CA ASP A 189 -19.11 -8.14 -1.52
C ASP A 189 -19.29 -6.63 -1.39
N ARG A 190 -18.86 -6.03 -0.28
CA ARG A 190 -18.82 -4.57 -0.15
C ARG A 190 -17.87 -3.91 -1.14
N MET A 191 -16.70 -4.51 -1.40
CA MET A 191 -15.78 -4.03 -2.44
C MET A 191 -16.42 -4.13 -3.84
N LYS A 192 -17.13 -5.23 -4.14
CA LYS A 192 -17.88 -5.35 -5.40
C LYS A 192 -19.01 -4.32 -5.53
N GLN A 193 -19.72 -4.03 -4.44
CA GLN A 193 -20.79 -3.04 -4.43
C GLN A 193 -20.28 -1.61 -4.63
N SER A 194 -19.17 -1.23 -3.98
CA SER A 194 -18.56 0.10 -4.20
C SER A 194 -18.09 0.29 -5.65
N THR A 195 -17.54 -0.76 -6.27
CA THR A 195 -17.13 -0.71 -7.68
C THR A 195 -18.33 -0.61 -8.64
N ARG A 196 -19.47 -1.27 -8.36
CA ARG A 196 -20.70 -1.20 -9.19
C ARG A 196 -21.43 0.12 -9.09
N GLN A 197 -21.43 0.78 -7.94
CA GLN A 197 -22.07 2.09 -7.78
C GLN A 197 -21.36 3.19 -8.59
N GLU A 198 -20.06 3.04 -8.84
CA GLU A 198 -19.26 3.98 -9.62
C GLU A 198 -19.41 3.77 -11.14
N GLU A 199 -19.64 2.55 -11.63
CA GLU A 199 -19.92 2.29 -13.06
C GLU A 199 -21.27 2.87 -13.52
N ASN A 200 -22.23 3.02 -12.61
CA ASN A 200 -23.53 3.64 -12.90
C ASN A 200 -23.53 5.18 -12.76
N GLN A 201 -22.39 5.79 -12.41
CA GLN A 201 -22.23 7.25 -12.29
C GLN A 201 -21.29 7.85 -13.36
N LEU A 202 -20.87 7.04 -14.32
CA LEU A 202 -20.21 7.45 -15.57
C LEU A 202 -21.19 7.37 -16.74
#